data_AF-A0A4Q2XYD2-F1
#
_entry.id   AF-A0A4Q2XYD2-F1
#
_cell.length_a   1.000
_cell.length_b   1.000
_cell.length_c   1.000
_cell.angle_alpha   90.00
_cell.angle_beta   90.00
_cell.angle_gamma   90.00
#
_symmetry.space_group_name_H-M   'P 1'
#
loop_
_entity.id
_entity.type
_entity.pdbx_description
1 polymer ?
#
loop_
_entity_poly.entity_id
_entity_poly.type
_entity_poly.pdbx_seq_one_letter_code
_entity_poly.pdbx_strand_id
1 'polypeptide(L)'
;AGQGVEIGYSIPKEGALLFFDQLAIPSDAPDLDNAHAFINYMMKPEVIAKATNFVVYANGNLASQKLIEPAILADKAVYPDEATLAKLFTKKPYDAKIQRLITRAFTTVKTGQ
;
A
#
# COMPACT_ATOMS: atom_id res chain seq x y z
N ALA A 1 -8.11 19.29 7.60
CA ALA A 1 -9.34 18.75 7.00
C ALA A 1 -10.51 19.68 7.32
N GLY A 2 -11.59 19.69 6.52
CA GLY A 2 -12.80 20.46 6.83
C GLY A 2 -12.87 21.90 6.29
N GLN A 3 -12.07 22.25 5.27
CA GLN A 3 -12.10 23.59 4.63
C GLN A 3 -13.11 23.67 3.46
N GLY A 4 -14.11 22.77 3.41
CA GLY A 4 -15.07 22.70 2.30
C GLY A 4 -14.52 22.20 0.96
N VAL A 5 -13.27 21.73 0.93
CA VAL A 5 -12.65 21.14 -0.27
C VAL A 5 -12.99 19.65 -0.33
N GLU A 6 -13.62 19.23 -1.43
CA GLU A 6 -13.91 17.83 -1.73
C GLU A 6 -12.77 17.22 -2.54
N ILE A 7 -12.30 16.04 -2.12
CA ILE A 7 -11.23 15.29 -2.78
C ILE A 7 -11.74 13.89 -3.07
N GLY A 8 -11.61 13.45 -4.32
CA GLY A 8 -11.94 12.10 -4.75
C GLY A 8 -10.72 11.30 -5.19
N TYR A 9 -10.85 9.98 -5.19
CA TYR A 9 -9.87 9.04 -5.73
C TYR A 9 -10.55 8.11 -6.74
N SER A 10 -9.83 7.68 -7.78
CA SER A 10 -10.35 6.77 -8.79
C SER A 10 -9.25 5.81 -9.25
N ILE A 11 -9.63 4.54 -9.41
CA ILE A 11 -8.84 3.54 -10.15
C ILE A 11 -9.27 3.63 -11.62
N PRO A 12 -8.38 4.00 -12.56
CA PRO A 12 -8.73 4.11 -13.97
C PRO A 12 -9.28 2.82 -14.56
N LYS A 13 -10.22 2.94 -15.51
CA LYS A 13 -10.93 1.80 -16.13
C LYS A 13 -10.00 0.87 -16.93
N GLU A 14 -8.85 1.39 -17.36
CA GLU A 14 -7.78 0.70 -18.06
C GLU A 14 -6.97 -0.22 -17.13
N GLY A 15 -7.05 0.00 -15.81
CA GLY A 15 -6.24 -0.68 -14.80
C GLY A 15 -5.23 0.25 -14.15
N ALA A 16 -4.62 -0.23 -13.05
CA ALA A 16 -3.63 0.52 -12.28
C ALA A 16 -2.59 -0.41 -11.65
N LEU A 17 -1.47 0.18 -11.22
CA LEU A 17 -0.46 -0.52 -10.45
C LEU A 17 -1.01 -0.89 -9.07
N LEU A 18 -0.96 -2.17 -8.74
CA LEU A 18 -1.15 -2.69 -7.39
C LEU A 18 0.22 -2.86 -6.72
N PHE A 19 0.36 -2.28 -5.53
CA PHE A 19 1.57 -2.37 -4.72
C PHE A 19 1.26 -2.95 -3.34
N PHE A 20 2.29 -3.55 -2.73
CA PHE A 20 2.21 -4.13 -1.40
C PHE A 20 3.45 -3.70 -0.61
N ASP A 21 3.22 -2.97 0.47
CA ASP A 21 4.28 -2.64 1.42
C ASP A 21 4.44 -3.78 2.43
N GLN A 22 5.67 -4.12 2.79
CA GLN A 22 6.00 -5.24 3.67
C GLN A 22 6.95 -4.79 4.77
N LEU A 23 6.76 -5.34 5.98
CA LEU A 23 7.76 -5.23 7.05
C LEU A 23 8.84 -6.29 6.81
N ALA A 24 10.10 -5.86 6.84
CA ALA A 24 11.27 -6.72 6.75
C ALA A 24 12.30 -6.31 7.80
N ILE A 25 13.07 -7.27 8.30
CA ILE A 25 14.15 -7.04 9.26
C ILE A 25 15.49 -7.03 8.49
N PRO A 26 16.25 -5.91 8.50
CA PRO A 26 17.59 -5.89 7.94
C PRO A 26 18.50 -6.94 8.58
N SER A 27 19.41 -7.53 7.79
CA SER A 27 20.30 -8.60 8.27
C SER A 27 21.27 -8.17 9.37
N ASP A 28 21.51 -6.87 9.49
CA ASP A 28 22.38 -6.23 10.47
C ASP A 28 21.61 -5.45 11.55
N ALA A 29 20.30 -5.74 11.71
CA ALA A 29 19.49 -5.10 12.72
C ALA A 29 20.06 -5.37 14.13
N PRO A 30 20.29 -4.33 14.95
CA PRO A 30 20.96 -4.46 16.25
C PRO A 30 20.07 -5.12 17.32
N ASP A 31 18.76 -5.20 17.08
CA ASP A 31 17.78 -5.71 18.03
C ASP A 31 16.69 -6.53 17.31
N LEU A 32 16.97 -7.83 17.14
CA LEU A 32 16.08 -8.75 16.44
C LEU A 32 14.81 -9.07 17.26
N ASP A 33 14.94 -9.16 18.58
CA ASP A 33 13.83 -9.53 19.46
C ASP A 33 12.74 -8.46 19.44
N ASN A 34 13.12 -7.18 19.54
CA ASN A 34 12.15 -6.09 19.46
C ASN A 34 11.56 -5.93 18.04
N ALA A 35 12.35 -6.20 16.99
CA ALA A 35 11.83 -6.18 15.63
C ALA A 35 10.74 -7.26 15.42
N HIS A 36 10.98 -8.49 15.89
CA HIS A 36 9.98 -9.56 15.86
C HIS A 36 8.77 -9.24 16.76
N ALA A 37 8.99 -8.68 17.95
CA ALA A 37 7.91 -8.28 18.83
C ALA A 37 6.99 -7.22 18.18
N PHE A 38 7.56 -6.26 17.47
CA PHE A 38 6.79 -5.24 16.74
C PHE A 38 6.00 -5.85 15.58
N ILE A 39 6.61 -6.69 14.76
CA ILE A 39 5.89 -7.37 13.66
C ILE A 39 4.73 -8.21 14.22
N ASN A 40 4.98 -8.97 15.29
CA ASN A 40 3.93 -9.75 15.96
C ASN A 40 2.81 -8.87 16.51
N TYR A 41 3.13 -7.70 17.07
CA TYR A 41 2.14 -6.74 17.55
C TYR A 41 1.29 -6.21 16.40
N MET A 42 1.91 -5.83 15.28
CA MET A 42 1.21 -5.37 14.08
C MET A 42 0.36 -6.46 13.43
N MET A 43 0.69 -7.73 13.61
CA MET A 43 -0.13 -8.85 13.10
C MET A 43 -1.42 -9.08 13.90
N LYS A 44 -1.61 -8.47 15.07
CA LYS A 44 -2.86 -8.60 15.84
C LYS A 44 -4.02 -7.90 15.12
N PRO A 45 -5.19 -8.55 14.93
CA PRO A 45 -6.32 -7.97 14.19
C PRO A 45 -6.74 -6.59 14.67
N GLU A 46 -6.83 -6.39 15.98
CA GLU A 46 -7.23 -5.14 16.62
C GLU A 46 -6.20 -4.02 16.53
N VAL A 47 -4.93 -4.37 16.31
CA VAL A 47 -3.85 -3.40 16.14
C VAL A 47 -3.84 -2.91 14.70
N ILE A 48 -3.82 -3.81 13.73
CA ILE A 48 -3.76 -3.41 12.31
C ILE A 48 -5.06 -2.75 11.83
N ALA A 49 -6.22 -3.13 12.38
CA ALA A 49 -7.48 -2.44 12.09
C ALA A 49 -7.44 -0.96 12.50
N LYS A 50 -6.80 -0.61 13.63
CA LYS A 50 -6.61 0.78 14.03
C LYS A 50 -5.77 1.56 13.01
N ALA A 51 -4.73 0.93 12.47
CA ALA A 51 -3.92 1.53 11.42
C ALA A 51 -4.79 1.80 10.17
N THR A 52 -5.54 0.80 9.70
CA THR A 52 -6.46 0.98 8.55
C THR A 52 -7.51 2.05 8.81
N ASN A 53 -8.14 2.09 9.97
CA ASN A 53 -9.15 3.11 10.29
C ASN A 53 -8.55 4.53 10.30
N PHE A 54 -7.26 4.66 10.65
CA PHE A 54 -6.58 5.94 10.66
C PHE A 54 -6.06 6.38 9.29
N VAL A 55 -5.38 5.48 8.55
CA VAL A 55 -4.70 5.83 7.29
C VAL A 55 -5.50 5.49 6.03
N VAL A 56 -6.60 4.76 6.16
CA VAL A 56 -7.51 4.38 5.06
C VAL A 56 -6.83 3.50 4.00
N TYR A 57 -5.85 2.70 4.41
CA TYR A 57 -5.22 1.67 3.59
C TYR A 57 -5.70 0.28 3.98
N ALA A 58 -6.04 -0.53 2.97
CA ALA A 58 -6.30 -1.96 3.18
C ALA A 58 -5.04 -2.65 3.71
N ASN A 59 -5.24 -3.56 4.67
CA ASN A 59 -4.17 -4.37 5.24
C ASN A 59 -4.34 -5.85 4.88
N GLY A 60 -3.26 -6.63 5.03
CA GLY A 60 -3.22 -8.05 4.67
C GLY A 60 -3.82 -9.02 5.70
N ASN A 61 -4.40 -8.55 6.79
CA ASN A 61 -4.95 -9.40 7.85
C ASN A 61 -6.47 -9.56 7.69
N LEU A 62 -6.90 -10.74 7.21
CA LEU A 62 -8.32 -11.06 7.01
C LEU A 62 -9.16 -10.97 8.29
N ALA A 63 -8.61 -11.38 9.44
CA ALA A 63 -9.34 -11.34 10.70
C ALA A 63 -9.61 -9.90 11.18
N SER A 64 -8.80 -8.92 10.74
CA SER A 64 -8.97 -7.51 11.10
C SER A 64 -10.21 -6.87 10.48
N GLN A 65 -10.74 -7.41 9.37
CA GLN A 65 -11.85 -6.77 8.63
C GLN A 65 -13.12 -6.60 9.47
N LYS A 66 -13.32 -7.45 10.48
CA LYS A 66 -14.45 -7.33 11.44
C LYS A 66 -14.34 -6.11 12.36
N LEU A 67 -13.17 -5.47 12.42
CA LEU A 67 -12.82 -4.37 13.31
C LEU A 67 -12.59 -3.05 12.54
N ILE A 68 -12.68 -3.09 11.22
CA ILE A 68 -12.54 -1.93 10.35
C ILE A 68 -13.87 -1.19 10.28
N GLU A 69 -13.83 0.14 10.21
CA GLU A 69 -15.03 0.95 10.06
C GLU A 69 -15.80 0.54 8.79
N PRO A 70 -17.14 0.30 8.87
CA PRO A 70 -17.91 -0.18 7.72
C PRO A 70 -17.81 0.72 6.48
N ALA A 71 -17.65 2.03 6.68
CA ALA A 71 -17.48 2.98 5.58
C ALA A 71 -16.18 2.76 4.80
N ILE A 72 -15.08 2.43 5.48
CA ILE A 72 -13.79 2.12 4.85
C ILE A 72 -13.84 0.75 4.18
N LEU A 73 -14.44 -0.25 4.85
CA LEU A 73 -14.54 -1.60 4.30
C LEU A 73 -15.43 -1.66 3.05
N ALA A 74 -16.44 -0.80 2.96
CA ALA A 74 -17.32 -0.68 1.80
C ALA A 74 -16.73 0.20 0.67
N ASP A 75 -15.66 0.95 0.92
CA ASP A 75 -15.04 1.81 -0.07
C ASP A 75 -14.23 0.98 -1.08
N LYS A 76 -14.70 0.93 -2.33
CA LYS A 76 -14.05 0.20 -3.42
C LYS A 76 -12.71 0.79 -3.87
N ALA A 77 -12.39 2.03 -3.49
CA ALA A 77 -11.06 2.59 -3.66
C ALA A 77 -10.04 1.92 -2.73
N VAL A 78 -10.49 1.45 -1.56
CA VAL A 78 -9.67 0.83 -0.51
C VAL A 78 -9.72 -0.69 -0.60
N TYR A 79 -10.93 -1.26 -0.73
CA TYR A 79 -11.22 -2.68 -0.91
C TYR A 79 -11.90 -2.91 -2.27
N PRO A 80 -11.12 -3.02 -3.37
CA PRO A 80 -11.69 -3.13 -4.70
C PRO A 80 -12.47 -4.42 -4.90
N ASP A 81 -13.50 -4.36 -5.76
CA ASP A 81 -14.22 -5.55 -6.19
C ASP A 81 -13.39 -6.41 -7.16
N GLU A 82 -13.83 -7.64 -7.37
CA GLU A 82 -13.13 -8.62 -8.24
C GLU A 82 -12.92 -8.08 -9.66
N ALA A 83 -13.90 -7.37 -10.22
CA ALA A 83 -13.81 -6.78 -11.56
C ALA A 83 -12.71 -5.71 -11.65
N THR A 84 -12.54 -4.92 -10.60
CA THR A 84 -11.45 -3.93 -10.49
C THR A 84 -10.11 -4.62 -10.27
N LEU A 85 -10.04 -5.58 -9.35
CA LEU A 85 -8.83 -6.35 -9.05
C LEU A 85 -8.28 -7.06 -10.30
N ALA A 86 -9.15 -7.61 -11.15
CA ALA A 86 -8.77 -8.29 -12.40
C ALA A 86 -8.04 -7.39 -13.41
N LYS A 87 -8.15 -6.06 -13.26
CA LYS A 87 -7.47 -5.06 -14.12
C LYS A 87 -6.22 -4.48 -13.49
N LEU A 88 -5.94 -4.80 -12.23
CA LEU A 88 -4.73 -4.33 -11.57
C LEU A 88 -3.55 -5.20 -11.95
N PHE A 89 -2.35 -4.60 -11.96
CA PHE A 89 -1.12 -5.32 -12.26
C PHE A 89 -0.05 -5.02 -11.22
N THR A 90 0.79 -6.01 -10.94
CA THR A 90 1.99 -5.84 -10.11
C THR A 90 3.21 -5.64 -10.99
N LYS A 91 4.16 -4.81 -10.55
CA LYS A 91 5.42 -4.61 -11.24
C LYS A 91 6.49 -5.56 -10.70
N LYS A 92 7.21 -6.25 -11.58
CA LYS A 92 8.41 -7.02 -11.23
C LYS A 92 9.65 -6.12 -11.19
N PRO A 93 10.66 -6.43 -10.38
CA PRO A 93 11.94 -5.73 -10.43
C PRO A 93 12.52 -5.77 -11.85
N TYR A 94 13.06 -4.64 -12.31
CA TYR A 94 13.81 -4.58 -13.55
C TYR A 94 15.24 -5.07 -13.33
N ASP A 95 15.88 -5.56 -14.40
CA ASP A 95 17.34 -5.72 -14.38
C ASP A 95 18.04 -4.35 -14.22
N ALA A 96 19.33 -4.39 -13.86
CA ALA A 96 20.10 -3.18 -13.62
C ALA A 96 20.23 -2.27 -14.85
N LYS A 97 20.20 -2.82 -16.07
CA LYS A 97 20.31 -2.03 -17.30
C LYS A 97 19.04 -1.21 -17.51
N ILE A 98 17.88 -1.87 -17.42
CA ILE A 98 16.57 -1.23 -17.57
C ILE A 98 16.30 -0.26 -16.42
N GLN A 99 16.65 -0.63 -15.18
CA GLN A 99 16.49 0.26 -14.03
C GLN A 99 17.26 1.58 -14.22
N ARG A 100 18.52 1.53 -14.70
CA ARG A 100 19.31 2.74 -14.99
C ARG A 100 18.67 3.61 -16.08
N LEU A 101 18.13 2.99 -17.12
CA LEU A 101 17.44 3.71 -18.19
C LEU A 101 16.23 4.45 -17.64
N ILE A 102 15.42 3.79 -16.82
CA ILE A 102 14.21 4.38 -16.23
C ILE A 102 14.56 5.51 -15.27
N THR A 103 15.59 5.34 -14.44
CA THR A 103 16.08 6.42 -13.57
C THR A 103 16.51 7.64 -14.39
N ARG A 104 17.28 7.44 -15.46
CA ARG A 104 17.72 8.55 -16.33
C ARG A 104 16.52 9.25 -16.98
N ALA A 105 15.61 8.49 -17.57
CA ALA A 105 14.42 9.03 -18.21
C ALA A 105 13.56 9.84 -17.21
N PHE A 106 13.37 9.34 -16.00
CA PHE A 106 12.63 10.04 -14.96
C PHE A 106 13.32 11.35 -14.53
N THR A 107 14.66 11.35 -14.41
CA THR A 107 15.42 12.56 -14.15
C THR A 107 15.21 13.60 -15.26
N THR A 108 15.35 13.19 -16.52
CA THR A 108 15.14 14.05 -17.69
C THR A 108 13.75 14.70 -17.68
N VAL A 109 12.70 13.90 -17.48
CA VAL A 109 11.31 14.38 -17.35
C VAL A 109 11.18 15.40 -16.21
N LYS A 110 11.76 15.12 -15.05
CA LYS A 110 11.67 16.01 -13.88
C LYS A 110 12.43 17.32 -14.06
N THR A 111 13.53 17.32 -14.80
CA THR A 111 14.37 18.51 -15.01
C THR A 111 13.98 19.30 -16.26
N GLY A 112 13.07 18.80 -17.08
CA GLY A 112 12.68 19.44 -18.34
C GLY A 112 13.80 19.49 -19.38
N GLN A 113 14.73 18.53 -19.32
CA GLN A 113 15.81 18.36 -20.30
C GLN A 113 15.41 17.37 -21.39
#